data_AF-A0A6B3C9G4-F1
#
_entry.id   AF-A0A6B3C9G4-F1
#
_cell.length_a   1.000
_cell.length_b   1.000
_cell.length_c   1.000
_cell.angle_alpha   90.00
_cell.angle_beta   90.00
_cell.angle_gamma   90.00
#
_symmetry.space_group_name_H-M   'P 1'
#
loop_
_entity.id
_entity.type
_entity.pdbx_description
1 polymer ?
#
loop_
_entity_poly.entity_id
_entity_poly.type
_entity_poly.pdbx_seq_one_letter_code
_entity_poly.pdbx_strand_id
1 'polypeptide(L)'
;MADNSVPVPPKGRIGVTYTEIAAHYGMSARYISENPRWGRHERWPKSIGKRGRNKEFDPVAVAAFFNEHHIRETAPLDPDRL
;
A
#
# COMPACT_ATOMS: atom_id res chain seq x y z
N MET A 1 3.29 -3.61 -14.82
CA MET A 1 4.44 -3.18 -14.02
C MET A 1 3.87 -2.46 -12.81
N ALA A 2 4.07 -2.97 -11.59
CA ALA A 2 3.56 -2.32 -10.39
C ALA A 2 4.41 -1.08 -10.12
N ASP A 3 3.78 0.09 -10.11
CA ASP A 3 4.43 1.35 -9.80
C ASP A 3 4.72 1.37 -8.29
N ASN A 4 5.99 1.30 -7.90
CA ASN A 4 6.43 1.44 -6.50
C ASN A 4 6.40 2.91 -6.03
N SER A 5 5.79 3.79 -6.82
CA SER A 5 5.72 5.21 -6.51
C SER A 5 4.76 5.49 -5.36
N VAL A 6 4.88 6.68 -4.82
CA VAL A 6 4.01 7.14 -3.74
C VAL A 6 2.57 7.25 -4.27
N PRO A 7 1.57 6.62 -3.63
CA PRO A 7 0.19 6.70 -4.07
C PRO A 7 -0.25 8.17 -4.04
N VAL A 8 -0.62 8.69 -5.20
CA VAL A 8 -0.94 10.12 -5.36
C VAL A 8 -2.32 10.37 -4.74
N PRO A 9 -2.43 11.22 -3.70
CA PRO A 9 -3.74 11.59 -3.18
C PRO A 9 -4.50 12.43 -4.21
N PRO A 10 -5.86 12.37 -4.22
CA PRO A 10 -6.65 13.22 -5.11
C PRO A 10 -6.41 14.69 -4.79
N LYS A 11 -6.48 15.55 -5.81
CA LYS A 11 -6.19 17.00 -5.72
C LYS A 11 -6.82 17.64 -4.48
N GLY A 12 -5.97 18.26 -3.65
CA GLY A 12 -6.37 18.97 -2.42
C GLY A 12 -6.44 18.11 -1.15
N ARG A 13 -6.00 16.84 -1.18
CA ARG A 13 -5.93 15.97 -0.01
C ARG A 13 -4.49 15.63 0.35
N ILE A 14 -4.23 15.57 1.65
CA ILE A 14 -2.93 15.16 2.22
C ILE A 14 -2.83 13.63 2.43
N GLY A 15 -3.95 12.92 2.40
CA GLY A 15 -4.03 11.50 2.73
C GLY A 15 -4.67 10.64 1.64
N VAL A 16 -4.37 9.35 1.69
CA VAL A 16 -4.93 8.31 0.81
C VAL A 16 -5.73 7.30 1.61
N THR A 17 -6.84 6.82 1.03
CA THR A 17 -7.66 5.75 1.60
C THR A 17 -7.24 4.40 1.05
N TYR A 18 -7.68 3.31 1.70
CA TYR A 18 -7.45 1.94 1.18
C TYR A 18 -7.87 1.76 -0.28
N THR A 19 -8.95 2.40 -0.72
CA THR A 19 -9.40 2.33 -2.11
C THR A 19 -8.43 2.99 -3.07
N GLU A 20 -7.88 4.14 -2.68
CA GLU A 20 -6.92 4.90 -3.51
C GLU A 20 -5.56 4.20 -3.54
N ILE A 21 -5.10 3.70 -2.39
CA ILE A 21 -3.90 2.85 -2.29
C ILE A 21 -4.05 1.63 -3.21
N ALA A 22 -5.20 0.95 -3.13
CA ALA A 22 -5.45 -0.26 -3.91
C ALA A 22 -5.53 0.03 -5.41
N ALA A 23 -6.19 1.11 -5.81
CA ALA A 23 -6.23 1.54 -7.21
C ALA A 23 -4.83 1.85 -7.76
N HIS A 24 -3.95 2.46 -6.94
CA HIS A 24 -2.57 2.76 -7.33
C HIS A 24 -1.73 1.50 -7.56
N TYR A 25 -1.79 0.55 -6.62
CA TYR A 25 -1.03 -0.71 -6.72
C TYR A 25 -1.71 -1.80 -7.56
N GLY A 26 -2.86 -1.51 -8.17
CA GLY A 26 -3.63 -2.49 -8.96
C GLY A 26 -4.20 -3.64 -8.12
N MET A 27 -4.48 -3.40 -6.84
CA MET A 27 -5.01 -4.38 -5.90
C MET A 27 -6.46 -4.06 -5.51
N SER A 28 -7.09 -4.98 -4.76
CA SER A 28 -8.42 -4.76 -4.18
C SER A 28 -8.33 -4.05 -2.83
N ALA A 29 -9.16 -3.04 -2.59
CA ALA A 29 -9.21 -2.32 -1.31
C ALA A 29 -9.46 -3.26 -0.12
N ARG A 30 -10.31 -4.27 -0.33
CA ARG A 30 -10.59 -5.36 0.61
C ARG A 30 -9.36 -6.21 0.92
N TYR A 31 -8.55 -6.50 -0.10
CA TYR A 31 -7.30 -7.24 0.07
C TYR A 31 -6.32 -6.44 0.93
N ILE A 32 -6.13 -5.15 0.66
CA ILE A 32 -5.23 -4.33 1.48
C ILE A 32 -5.76 -4.20 2.92
N SER A 33 -7.06 -3.99 3.11
CA SER A 33 -7.61 -3.75 4.46
C SER A 33 -7.70 -5.01 5.33
N GLU A 34 -7.98 -6.18 4.75
CA GLU A 34 -8.17 -7.43 5.50
C GLU A 34 -6.92 -8.30 5.57
N ASN A 35 -5.91 -8.05 4.73
CA ASN A 35 -4.71 -8.88 4.71
C ASN A 35 -3.78 -8.56 5.88
N PRO A 36 -3.34 -9.58 6.66
CA PRO A 36 -2.37 -9.43 7.74
C PRO A 36 -1.01 -8.89 7.30
N ARG A 37 -0.65 -9.00 6.01
CA ARG A 37 0.56 -8.41 5.44
C ARG A 37 0.46 -6.89 5.22
N TRP A 38 -0.76 -6.35 5.16
CA TRP A 38 -1.02 -4.97 4.79
C TRP A 38 -1.77 -4.24 5.92
N GLY A 39 -3.05 -3.88 5.75
CA GLY A 39 -3.82 -3.06 6.68
C GLY A 39 -4.08 -3.67 8.07
N ARG A 40 -3.80 -4.96 8.26
CA ARG A 40 -3.78 -5.63 9.57
C ARG A 40 -2.38 -5.87 10.13
N HIS A 41 -1.33 -5.47 9.41
CA HIS A 41 0.05 -5.61 9.85
C HIS A 41 0.36 -4.63 10.99
N GLU A 42 1.16 -5.08 11.96
CA GLU A 42 1.56 -4.26 13.12
C GLU A 42 2.36 -3.00 12.73
N ARG A 43 3.16 -3.10 11.65
CA ARG A 43 3.94 -1.98 11.09
C ARG A 43 3.19 -1.15 10.06
N TRP A 44 1.91 -1.47 9.80
CA TRP A 44 1.12 -0.65 8.88
C TRP A 44 1.00 0.79 9.41
N PRO A 45 1.11 1.81 8.54
CA PRO A 45 1.02 3.20 8.97
C PRO A 45 -0.27 3.49 9.73
N LYS A 46 -0.14 4.25 10.82
CA LYS A 46 -1.30 4.74 11.57
C LYS A 46 -2.13 5.66 10.69
N SER A 47 -3.45 5.58 10.84
CA SER A 47 -4.34 6.49 10.13
C SER A 47 -4.13 7.92 10.61
N ILE A 48 -3.81 8.84 9.70
CA ILE A 48 -3.67 10.28 9.97
C ILE A 48 -5.03 10.97 10.13
N GLY A 49 -6.10 10.30 9.73
CA GLY A 49 -7.45 10.84 9.81
C GLY A 49 -8.51 9.84 9.35
N LYS A 50 -9.72 10.37 9.16
CA LYS A 50 -10.85 9.63 8.60
C LYS A 50 -11.55 10.49 7.55
N ARG A 51 -11.78 9.89 6.39
CA ARG A 51 -12.60 10.42 5.29
C ARG A 51 -13.94 9.71 5.30
N GLY A 52 -14.90 10.27 6.05
CA GLY A 52 -16.20 9.65 6.26
C GLY A 52 -16.06 8.31 6.98
N ARG A 53 -16.35 7.19 6.29
CA ARG A 53 -16.21 5.83 6.83
C ARG A 53 -14.82 5.23 6.60
N ASN A 54 -14.00 5.85 5.75
CA ASN A 54 -12.70 5.32 5.37
C ASN A 54 -11.59 5.95 6.22
N LYS A 55 -10.58 5.16 6.60
CA LYS A 55 -9.36 5.67 7.24
C LYS A 55 -8.48 6.33 6.17
N GLU A 56 -7.88 7.46 6.52
CA GLU A 56 -6.86 8.14 5.70
C GLU A 56 -5.48 7.81 6.26
N PHE A 57 -4.55 7.53 5.36
CA PHE A 57 -3.17 7.20 5.64
C PHE A 57 -2.25 8.19 4.94
N ASP A 58 -1.06 8.37 5.51
CA ASP A 58 -0.03 9.15 4.88
C ASP A 58 0.51 8.39 3.65
N PRO A 59 0.48 9.00 2.46
CA PRO A 59 0.89 8.31 1.24
C PRO A 59 2.38 7.96 1.24
N VAL A 60 3.23 8.79 1.86
CA VAL A 60 4.68 8.54 1.94
C VAL A 60 4.98 7.36 2.85
N ALA A 61 4.30 7.27 4.00
CA ALA A 61 4.44 6.14 4.91
C ALA A 61 3.91 4.83 4.29
N VAL A 62 2.81 4.89 3.53
CA VAL A 62 2.30 3.74 2.76
C VAL A 62 3.32 3.31 1.72
N ALA A 63 3.89 4.25 0.95
CA ALA A 63 4.91 3.94 -0.04
C ALA A 63 6.16 3.30 0.58
N ALA A 64 6.64 3.82 1.72
CA ALA A 64 7.76 3.26 2.45
C ALA A 64 7.48 1.82 2.91
N PHE A 65 6.27 1.57 3.43
CA PHE A 65 5.84 0.22 3.83
C PHE A 65 5.80 -0.73 2.64
N PHE A 66 5.18 -0.31 1.53
CA PHE A 66 5.14 -1.10 0.30
C PHE A 66 6.54 -1.36 -0.24
N ASN A 67 7.43 -0.37 -0.23
CA ASN A 67 8.81 -0.55 -0.65
C ASN A 67 9.54 -1.57 0.24
N GLU A 68 9.44 -1.47 1.57
CA GLU A 68 10.07 -2.44 2.50
C GLU A 68 9.53 -3.87 2.31
N HIS A 69 8.21 -4.03 2.16
CA HIS A 69 7.56 -5.33 2.08
C HIS A 69 7.57 -5.95 0.67
N HIS A 70 7.44 -5.16 -0.39
CA HIS A 70 7.45 -5.62 -1.77
C HIS A 70 8.87 -5.95 -2.25
N ILE A 71 9.90 -5.19 -1.83
CA ILE A 71 11.30 -5.52 -2.13
C ILE A 71 11.67 -6.90 -1.53
N ARG A 72 11.08 -7.25 -0.38
CA ARG A 72 11.38 -8.52 0.30
C ARG A 72 10.78 -9.76 -0.40
N GLU A 73 9.79 -9.60 -1.28
CA GLU A 73 9.23 -10.69 -2.09
C GLU A 73 9.87 -10.83 -3.48
N THR A 74 10.91 -10.05 -3.82
CA THR A 74 11.86 -10.46 -4.87
C THR A 74 12.75 -11.57 -4.29
N ALA A 75 12.18 -12.76 -4.14
CA ALA A 75 12.96 -13.97 -4.04
C ALA A 75 13.88 -14.04 -5.29
N PRO A 76 15.12 -14.54 -5.16
CA PRO A 76 16.01 -14.68 -6.29
C PRO A 76 15.30 -15.54 -7.35
N LEU A 77 15.23 -15.04 -8.58
CA LEU A 77 14.88 -15.85 -9.72
C LEU A 77 15.92 -16.98 -9.78
N ASP A 78 15.54 -18.20 -9.40
CA ASP A 78 16.40 -19.38 -9.57
C ASP A 78 16.67 -19.53 -11.07
N PRO A 79 17.93 -19.39 -11.55
CA PRO A 79 18.24 -19.49 -12.96
C PRO A 79 18.23 -20.94 -13.47
N ASP A 80 17.98 -21.93 -12.62
CA ASP A 80 18.06 -23.36 -12.93
C ASP A 80 16.72 -23.94 -13.41
N ARG A 81 16.06 -23.25 -14.35
CA ARG A 81 14.91 -23.84 -15.06
C ARG A 81 14.95 -23.46 -16.53
N LEU A 82 15.84 -24.13 -17.26
CA LEU A 82 15.79 -24.25 -18.72
C LEU A 82 15.77 -25.72 -19.11
#